data_AF-A0A6G0VGT4-F1
#
_entry.id   AF-A0A6G0VGT4-F1
#
_cell.length_a   1.000
_cell.length_b   1.000
_cell.length_c   1.000
_cell.angle_alpha   90.00
_cell.angle_beta   90.00
_cell.angle_gamma   90.00
#
_symmetry.space_group_name_H-M   'P 1'
#
loop_
_entity.id
_entity.type
_entity.pdbx_description
1 polymer ?
#
loop_
_entity_poly.entity_id
_entity_poly.type
_entity_poly.pdbx_seq_one_letter_code
_entity_poly.pdbx_strand_id
1 'polypeptide(L)'
;FTLHAWIRFFECLLHVSYRLECKTWQVCKITADVFTLTNIFSGTGNTNDDNTARRFFKNPEKSAEITGIDFTLLKRFGNILSVIASGREINPITFDEYALATATLFVHLYPWYYMPASVHKILIHGADVIKFAIWPIGQLSEEAQEARNKDYKRIRQNQEKVVD
;
A
#
# COMPACT_ATOMS: atom_id res chain seq x y z
N PHE A 1 5.49 -7.37 -7.28
CA PHE A 1 5.69 -7.40 -5.82
C PHE A 1 5.61 -6.03 -5.14
N THR A 2 6.38 -5.02 -5.59
CA THR A 2 6.37 -3.66 -4.99
C THR A 2 5.06 -2.92 -5.21
N LEU A 3 4.48 -3.01 -6.40
CA LEU A 3 3.24 -2.33 -6.79
C LEU A 3 2.06 -2.71 -5.90
N HIS A 4 1.80 -4.02 -5.80
CA HIS A 4 0.74 -4.53 -4.95
C HIS A 4 1.03 -4.26 -3.47
N ALA A 5 2.28 -4.07 -3.04
CA ALA A 5 2.57 -3.71 -1.65
C ALA A 5 1.94 -2.36 -1.28
N TRP A 6 2.07 -1.33 -2.13
CA TRP A 6 1.47 -0.01 -1.88
C TRP A 6 -0.06 -0.11 -1.73
N ILE A 7 -0.71 -0.83 -2.64
CA ILE A 7 -2.17 -1.03 -2.63
C ILE A 7 -2.60 -1.81 -1.38
N ARG A 8 -1.90 -2.90 -1.02
CA ARG A 8 -2.26 -3.73 0.14
C ARG A 8 -2.05 -3.01 1.47
N PHE A 9 -1.02 -2.18 1.59
CA PHE A 9 -0.83 -1.33 2.77
C PHE A 9 -1.91 -0.24 2.83
N PHE A 10 -2.27 0.36 1.70
CA PHE A 10 -3.37 1.33 1.63
C PHE A 10 -4.72 0.71 2.02
N GLU A 11 -5.07 -0.45 1.47
CA GLU A 11 -6.29 -1.19 1.83
C GLU A 11 -6.31 -1.56 3.33
N CYS A 12 -5.17 -2.00 3.88
CA CYS A 12 -5.05 -2.30 5.30
C CYS A 12 -5.40 -1.08 6.17
N LEU A 13 -4.85 0.08 5.83
CA LEU A 13 -5.08 1.32 6.58
C LEU A 13 -6.52 1.80 6.44
N LEU A 14 -7.09 1.74 5.23
CA LEU A 14 -8.50 2.06 5.01
C LEU A 14 -9.41 1.16 5.86
N HIS A 15 -9.17 -0.15 5.88
CA HIS A 15 -9.95 -1.06 6.71
C HIS A 15 -9.84 -0.76 8.20
N VAL A 16 -8.68 -0.31 8.67
CA VAL A 16 -8.50 0.18 10.04
C VAL A 16 -9.31 1.46 10.24
N SER A 17 -9.22 2.45 9.34
CA SER A 17 -9.95 3.72 9.49
C SER A 17 -11.46 3.53 9.51
N TYR A 18 -12.02 2.67 8.65
CA TYR A 18 -13.46 2.36 8.66
C TYR A 18 -13.94 1.70 9.95
N ARG A 19 -13.04 1.10 10.73
CA ARG A 19 -13.35 0.34 11.94
C ARG A 19 -12.92 1.03 13.22
N LEU A 20 -12.35 2.24 13.14
CA LEU A 20 -11.98 3.03 14.32
C LEU A 20 -13.17 3.26 15.26
N GLU A 21 -14.38 3.38 14.69
CA GLU A 21 -15.62 3.56 15.45
C GLU A 21 -16.09 2.28 16.16
N CYS A 22 -15.92 1.11 15.52
CA CYS A 22 -16.43 -0.16 16.02
C CYS A 22 -15.40 -1.00 16.80
N LYS A 23 -14.09 -0.70 16.68
CA LYS A 23 -12.94 -1.35 17.35
C LYS A 23 -13.03 -2.89 17.44
N THR A 24 -13.60 -3.51 16.41
CA THR A 24 -13.84 -4.95 16.34
C THR A 24 -13.49 -5.47 14.95
N TRP A 25 -12.97 -6.70 14.90
CA TRP A 25 -12.60 -7.33 13.63
C TRP A 25 -13.82 -7.75 12.80
N GLN A 26 -14.96 -8.02 13.42
CA GLN A 26 -16.21 -8.26 12.72
C GLN A 26 -16.95 -6.93 12.47
N VAL A 27 -17.47 -6.72 11.26
CA VAL A 27 -18.20 -5.49 10.91
C VAL A 27 -19.56 -5.51 11.62
N CYS A 28 -19.75 -4.68 12.65
CA CYS A 28 -21.08 -4.28 13.08
C CYS A 28 -21.54 -3.10 12.20
N LYS A 29 -22.72 -3.22 11.58
CA LYS A 29 -23.27 -2.29 10.58
C LYS A 29 -23.49 -0.87 11.15
N ILE A 30 -22.50 0.01 11.15
CA ILE A 30 -22.59 1.44 11.52
C ILE A 30 -21.36 2.11 10.86
N THR A 31 -21.36 3.21 10.09
CA THR A 31 -22.34 4.18 9.58
C THR A 31 -21.88 4.63 8.20
N ALA A 32 -22.83 5.03 7.35
CA ALA A 32 -22.64 5.32 5.92
C ALA A 32 -21.89 6.63 5.57
N ASP A 33 -21.29 7.35 6.53
CA ASP A 33 -20.75 8.70 6.27
C ASP A 33 -19.32 8.74 5.73
N VAL A 34 -18.54 7.65 5.83
CA VAL A 34 -17.22 7.55 5.17
C VAL A 34 -17.35 7.18 3.68
N PHE A 35 -18.58 6.91 3.20
CA PHE A 35 -18.88 6.55 1.80
C PHE A 35 -18.68 7.71 0.80
N THR A 36 -18.67 8.96 1.28
CA THR A 36 -18.42 10.14 0.43
C THR A 36 -16.93 10.33 0.13
N LEU A 37 -16.02 9.93 1.02
CA LEU A 37 -14.58 9.98 0.74
C LEU A 37 -14.14 8.90 -0.26
N THR A 38 -14.82 7.75 -0.29
CA THR A 38 -14.65 6.82 -1.41
C THR A 38 -15.13 7.43 -2.70
N ASN A 39 -16.23 8.19 -2.77
CA ASN A 39 -16.68 8.80 -4.03
C ASN A 39 -15.82 9.99 -4.53
N ILE A 40 -15.04 10.65 -3.68
CA ILE A 40 -14.05 11.66 -4.12
C ILE A 40 -12.76 10.98 -4.62
N PHE A 41 -12.43 9.78 -4.12
CA PHE A 41 -11.28 8.98 -4.57
C PHE A 41 -11.62 7.89 -5.60
N SER A 42 -12.90 7.57 -5.78
CA SER A 42 -13.46 6.52 -6.64
C SER A 42 -14.49 7.15 -7.56
N GLY A 43 -14.02 7.71 -8.67
CA GLY A 43 -14.85 7.80 -9.86
C GLY A 43 -15.06 6.39 -10.39
N THR A 44 -16.28 5.86 -10.22
CA THR A 44 -16.87 4.78 -11.04
C THR A 44 -15.89 3.78 -11.64
N GLY A 45 -15.26 3.01 -10.76
CA GLY A 45 -14.37 1.90 -11.10
C GLY A 45 -13.68 1.43 -9.83
N ASN A 46 -13.79 0.16 -9.51
CA ASN A 46 -13.18 -0.50 -8.35
C ASN A 46 -11.64 -0.62 -8.45
N THR A 47 -10.96 0.39 -8.97
CA THR A 47 -9.52 0.35 -9.23
C THR A 47 -8.83 1.32 -8.29
N ASN A 48 -8.47 0.83 -7.10
CA ASN A 48 -7.53 1.49 -6.19
C ASN A 48 -6.15 1.50 -6.87
N ASP A 49 -5.95 2.41 -7.80
CA ASP A 49 -4.73 2.49 -8.59
C ASP A 49 -3.54 2.84 -7.68
N ASP A 50 -2.36 2.30 -8.03
CA ASP A 50 -1.10 2.57 -7.35
C ASP A 50 -0.80 4.08 -7.21
N ASN A 51 -1.22 4.89 -8.18
CA ASN A 51 -1.05 6.34 -8.09
C ASN A 51 -1.85 6.95 -6.92
N THR A 52 -3.01 6.39 -6.60
CA THR A 52 -3.80 6.82 -5.43
C THR A 52 -3.11 6.42 -4.14
N ALA A 53 -2.62 5.18 -4.04
CA ALA A 53 -1.86 4.72 -2.89
C ALA A 53 -0.59 5.57 -2.67
N ARG A 54 0.20 5.82 -3.71
CA ARG A 54 1.39 6.68 -3.63
C ARG A 54 1.07 8.12 -3.18
N ARG A 55 0.00 8.71 -3.69
CA ARG A 55 -0.45 10.05 -3.27
C ARG A 55 -0.86 10.08 -1.80
N PHE A 56 -1.48 9.01 -1.31
CA PHE A 56 -1.88 8.87 0.10
C PHE A 56 -0.66 8.87 1.04
N PHE A 57 0.40 8.14 0.69
CA PHE A 57 1.63 8.09 1.49
C PHE A 57 2.56 9.29 1.29
N LYS A 58 2.38 10.08 0.21
CA LYS A 58 3.18 11.29 -0.05
C LYS A 58 2.93 12.41 0.96
N ASN A 59 1.70 12.52 1.46
CA ASN A 59 1.30 13.55 2.43
C ASN A 59 0.72 12.89 3.70
N PRO A 60 1.56 12.31 4.57
CA PRO A 60 1.08 11.56 5.72
C PRO A 60 0.31 12.42 6.73
N GLU A 61 0.59 13.72 6.83
CA GLU A 61 -0.14 14.63 7.74
C GLU A 61 -1.62 14.72 7.38
N LYS A 62 -1.92 15.06 6.11
CA LYS A 62 -3.29 15.17 5.61
C LYS A 62 -4.01 13.82 5.64
N SER A 63 -3.31 12.75 5.28
CA SER A 63 -3.86 11.41 5.30
C SER A 63 -4.21 10.96 6.72
N ALA A 64 -3.36 11.25 7.72
CA ALA A 64 -3.63 10.97 9.13
C ALA A 64 -4.83 11.78 9.64
N GLU A 65 -4.90 13.07 9.30
CA GLU A 65 -6.02 13.96 9.64
C GLU A 65 -7.36 13.43 9.07
N ILE A 66 -7.37 13.01 7.81
CA ILE A 66 -8.60 12.53 7.14
C ILE A 66 -9.02 11.14 7.64
N THR A 67 -8.06 10.24 7.88
CA THR A 67 -8.37 8.83 8.23
C THR A 67 -8.45 8.56 9.73
N GLY A 68 -7.96 9.48 10.57
CA GLY A 68 -7.87 9.28 12.02
C GLY A 68 -6.81 8.25 12.43
N ILE A 69 -5.92 7.87 11.53
CA ILE A 69 -4.83 6.91 11.78
C ILE A 69 -3.64 7.64 12.39
N ASP A 70 -2.88 6.94 13.23
CA ASP A 70 -1.63 7.47 13.79
C ASP A 70 -0.64 7.89 12.69
N PHE A 71 -0.21 9.15 12.76
CA PHE A 71 0.73 9.75 11.82
C PHE A 71 2.08 9.01 11.78
N THR A 72 2.57 8.56 12.94
CA THR A 72 3.88 7.90 13.05
C THR A 72 3.86 6.56 12.34
N LEU A 73 2.80 5.78 12.51
CA LEU A 73 2.59 4.53 11.80
C LEU A 73 2.53 4.76 10.29
N LEU A 74 1.77 5.75 9.84
CA LEU A 74 1.62 6.05 8.43
C LEU A 74 2.96 6.43 7.78
N LYS A 75 3.74 7.26 8.47
CA LYS A 75 5.09 7.65 8.04
C LYS A 75 6.04 6.45 7.97
N ARG A 76 6.01 5.55 8.96
CA ARG A 76 6.82 4.33 8.98
C ARG A 76 6.49 3.41 7.80
N PHE A 77 5.20 3.20 7.50
CA PHE A 77 4.78 2.42 6.34
C PHE A 77 5.21 3.06 5.02
N GLY A 78 5.07 4.38 4.87
CA GLY A 78 5.57 5.10 3.69
C GLY A 78 7.08 4.95 3.50
N ASN A 79 7.86 4.99 4.57
CA ASN A 79 9.31 4.78 4.52
C ASN A 79 9.67 3.36 4.08
N ILE A 80 9.04 2.33 4.65
CA ILE A 80 9.28 0.92 4.29
C ILE A 80 8.99 0.71 2.81
N LEU A 81 7.84 1.18 2.33
CA LEU A 81 7.45 1.05 0.92
C LEU A 81 8.42 1.80 0.00
N SER A 82 8.86 3.00 0.38
CA SER A 82 9.83 3.79 -0.38
C SER A 82 11.20 3.12 -0.46
N VAL A 83 11.65 2.49 0.63
CA VAL A 83 12.92 1.76 0.68
C VAL A 83 12.88 0.55 -0.25
N ILE A 84 11.83 -0.27 -0.19
CA ILE A 84 11.67 -1.44 -1.08
C ILE A 84 11.56 -1.02 -2.55
N ALA A 85 10.88 0.10 -2.83
CA ALA A 85 10.73 0.63 -4.18
C ALA A 85 11.98 1.36 -4.72
N SER A 86 12.93 1.73 -3.86
CA SER A 86 14.10 2.54 -4.25
C SER A 86 15.05 1.84 -5.23
N GLY A 87 15.03 0.50 -5.28
CA GLY A 87 15.93 -0.30 -6.12
C GLY A 87 17.41 -0.23 -5.71
N ARG A 88 17.71 0.27 -4.51
CA ARG A 88 19.07 0.36 -3.96
C ARG A 88 19.36 -0.83 -3.04
N GLU A 89 20.64 -1.04 -2.73
CA GLU A 89 21.02 -1.98 -1.67
C GLU A 89 20.51 -1.48 -0.31
N ILE A 90 19.87 -2.39 0.43
CA ILE A 90 19.27 -2.12 1.73
C ILE A 90 19.99 -3.00 2.74
N ASN A 91 20.42 -2.42 3.86
CA ASN A 91 20.97 -3.22 4.95
C ASN A 91 19.84 -4.02 5.63
N PRO A 92 19.85 -5.37 5.54
CA PRO A 92 18.77 -6.20 6.02
C PRO A 92 18.59 -6.11 7.54
N ILE A 93 19.67 -5.87 8.30
CA ILE A 93 19.60 -5.79 9.77
C ILE A 93 18.83 -4.54 10.19
N THR A 94 19.21 -3.38 9.66
CA THR A 94 18.54 -2.11 9.98
C THR A 94 17.10 -2.07 9.47
N PHE A 95 16.83 -2.75 8.36
CA PHE A 95 15.47 -2.89 7.84
C PHE A 95 14.61 -3.76 8.76
N ASP A 96 15.14 -4.89 9.23
CA ASP A 96 14.45 -5.82 10.12
C ASP A 96 14.08 -5.14 11.45
N GLU A 97 15.02 -4.45 12.09
CA GLU A 97 14.77 -3.70 13.32
C GLU A 97 13.67 -2.64 13.13
N TYR A 98 13.69 -1.92 12.00
CA TYR A 98 12.70 -0.90 11.69
C TYR A 98 11.31 -1.51 11.40
N ALA A 99 11.28 -2.63 10.68
CA ALA A 99 10.07 -3.33 10.30
C ALA A 99 9.41 -3.99 11.52
N LEU A 100 10.19 -4.64 12.38
CA LEU A 100 9.73 -5.24 13.64
C LEU A 100 9.19 -4.18 14.59
N ALA A 101 9.91 -3.06 14.79
CA ALA A 101 9.44 -1.95 15.60
C ALA A 101 8.14 -1.32 15.06
N THR A 102 7.93 -1.38 13.75
CA THR A 102 6.70 -0.89 13.13
C THR A 102 5.55 -1.89 13.31
N ALA A 103 5.84 -3.20 13.26
CA ALA A 103 4.86 -4.25 13.53
C ALA A 103 4.39 -4.22 14.99
N THR A 104 5.30 -4.03 15.96
CA THR A 104 4.93 -3.89 17.37
C THR A 104 4.08 -2.65 17.60
N LEU A 105 4.45 -1.50 17.01
CA LEU A 105 3.65 -0.28 17.07
C LEU A 105 2.24 -0.50 16.51
N PHE A 106 2.11 -1.21 15.39
CA PHE A 106 0.81 -1.53 14.78
C PHE A 106 -0.08 -2.35 15.73
N VAL A 107 0.47 -3.41 16.33
CA VAL A 107 -0.27 -4.28 17.25
C VAL A 107 -0.68 -3.52 18.53
N HIS A 108 0.18 -2.61 19.02
CA HIS A 108 -0.14 -1.77 20.18
C HIS A 108 -1.25 -0.75 19.88
N LEU A 109 -1.24 -0.12 18.71
CA LEU A 109 -2.25 0.86 18.32
C LEU A 109 -3.60 0.22 17.96
N TYR A 110 -3.57 -0.93 17.29
CA TYR A 110 -4.75 -1.60 16.74
C TYR A 110 -4.82 -3.08 17.13
N PRO A 111 -4.92 -3.41 18.44
CA PRO A 111 -4.94 -4.80 18.91
C PRO A 111 -6.15 -5.61 18.41
N TRP A 112 -7.21 -4.92 18.00
CA TRP A 112 -8.46 -5.49 17.50
C TRP A 112 -8.43 -5.79 16.00
N TYR A 113 -7.37 -5.43 15.27
CA TYR A 113 -7.26 -5.64 13.84
C TYR A 113 -6.14 -6.62 13.49
N TYR A 114 -6.49 -7.76 12.90
CA TYR A 114 -5.51 -8.73 12.42
C TYR A 114 -4.75 -8.19 11.21
N MET A 115 -3.43 -8.18 11.30
CA MET A 115 -2.55 -7.74 10.22
C MET A 115 -2.75 -8.63 8.97
N PRO A 116 -2.99 -8.05 7.78
CA PRO A 116 -3.13 -8.82 6.55
C PRO A 116 -1.86 -9.59 6.21
N ALA A 117 -2.00 -10.79 5.63
CA ALA A 117 -0.87 -11.66 5.31
C ALA A 117 0.20 -10.98 4.45
N SER A 118 -0.18 -10.09 3.52
CA SER A 118 0.77 -9.34 2.68
C SER A 118 1.60 -8.34 3.48
N VAL A 119 0.98 -7.63 4.42
CA VAL A 119 1.66 -6.67 5.31
C VAL A 119 2.57 -7.43 6.27
N HIS A 120 2.09 -8.53 6.84
CA HIS A 120 2.86 -9.40 7.72
C HIS A 120 4.10 -9.96 7.02
N LYS A 121 3.96 -10.48 5.79
CA LYS A 121 5.10 -10.97 4.99
C LYS A 121 6.15 -9.89 4.75
N ILE A 122 5.75 -8.63 4.54
CA ILE A 122 6.69 -7.53 4.32
C ILE A 122 7.37 -7.10 5.62
N LEU A 123 6.63 -7.02 6.73
CA LEU A 123 7.19 -6.56 8.00
C LEU A 123 8.04 -7.63 8.72
N ILE A 124 7.68 -8.91 8.60
CA ILE A 124 8.33 -10.02 9.33
C ILE A 124 9.30 -10.78 8.44
N HIS A 125 8.97 -11.01 7.17
CA HIS A 125 9.82 -11.75 6.24
C HIS A 125 10.53 -10.85 5.22
N GLY A 126 10.33 -9.52 5.27
CA GLY A 126 10.91 -8.60 4.30
C GLY A 126 12.44 -8.59 4.33
N ALA A 127 13.05 -8.70 5.51
CA ALA A 127 14.50 -8.75 5.67
C ALA A 127 15.10 -10.03 5.05
N ASP A 128 14.45 -11.18 5.22
CA ASP A 128 14.85 -12.44 4.59
C ASP A 128 14.81 -12.31 3.06
N VAL A 129 13.73 -11.74 2.52
CA VAL A 129 13.62 -11.51 1.07
C VAL A 129 14.74 -10.61 0.57
N ILE A 130 15.07 -9.53 1.28
CA ILE A 130 16.19 -8.63 0.91
C ILE A 130 17.53 -9.37 0.97
N LYS A 131 17.73 -10.25 1.96
CA LYS A 131 18.98 -10.99 2.15
C LYS A 131 19.20 -12.07 1.09
N PHE A 132 18.14 -12.76 0.67
CA PHE A 132 18.22 -13.85 -0.32
C PHE A 132 17.97 -13.41 -1.76
N ALA A 133 17.45 -12.21 -1.98
CA ALA A 133 17.27 -11.68 -3.33
C ALA A 133 18.62 -11.30 -3.96
N ILE A 134 18.89 -11.85 -5.14
CA ILE A 134 20.09 -11.54 -5.95
C ILE A 134 20.01 -10.12 -6.53
N TRP A 135 18.79 -9.58 -6.71
CA TRP A 135 18.52 -8.26 -7.29
C TRP A 135 17.61 -7.43 -6.37
N PRO A 136 17.82 -6.10 -6.26
CA PRO A 136 16.91 -5.20 -5.56
C PRO A 136 15.46 -5.38 -6.02
N ILE A 137 14.53 -5.53 -5.07
CA ILE A 137 13.12 -5.87 -5.35
C ILE A 137 12.45 -4.82 -6.28
N GLY A 138 12.82 -3.55 -6.15
CA GLY A 138 12.34 -2.48 -7.04
C GLY A 138 12.73 -2.67 -8.51
N GLN A 139 13.81 -3.39 -8.81
CA GLN A 139 14.23 -3.69 -10.18
C GLN A 139 13.47 -4.89 -10.79
N LEU A 140 12.80 -5.69 -9.96
CA LEU A 140 11.90 -6.78 -10.37
C LEU A 140 10.42 -6.35 -10.37
N SER A 141 10.16 -5.04 -10.51
CA SER A 141 8.81 -4.49 -10.35
C SER A 141 7.85 -4.92 -11.47
N GLU A 142 6.63 -5.29 -11.07
CA GLU A 142 5.49 -5.55 -11.98
C GLU A 142 5.02 -4.29 -12.73
N GLU A 143 5.44 -3.09 -12.29
CA GLU A 143 5.09 -1.81 -12.93
C GLU A 143 5.53 -1.75 -14.39
N ALA A 144 6.70 -2.31 -14.72
CA ALA A 144 7.19 -2.36 -16.09
C ALA A 144 6.28 -3.21 -16.99
N GLN A 145 5.73 -4.29 -16.44
CA GLN A 145 4.81 -5.18 -17.14
C GLN A 145 3.44 -4.51 -17.37
N GLU A 146 2.91 -3.83 -16.34
CA GLU A 146 1.62 -3.13 -16.43
C GLU A 146 1.69 -1.91 -17.37
N ALA A 147 2.79 -1.16 -17.35
CA ALA A 147 3.03 -0.07 -18.30
C ALA A 147 3.03 -0.59 -19.75
N ARG A 148 3.72 -1.71 -20.00
CA ARG A 148 3.74 -2.34 -21.33
C ARG A 148 2.35 -2.81 -21.77
N ASN A 149 1.52 -3.32 -20.86
CA ASN A 149 0.14 -3.69 -21.18
C ASN A 149 -0.73 -2.47 -21.55
N LYS A 150 -0.48 -1.30 -20.96
CA LYS A 150 -1.14 -0.04 -21.37
C LYS A 150 -0.70 0.38 -22.77
N ASP A 151 0.59 0.29 -23.06
CA ASP A 151 1.12 0.60 -24.40
C ASP A 151 0.58 -0.35 -25.46
N TYR A 152 0.49 -1.65 -25.17
CA TYR A 152 -0.10 -2.62 -26.08
C TYR A 152 -1.55 -2.29 -26.46
N LYS A 153 -2.39 -1.90 -25.48
CA LYS A 153 -3.77 -1.46 -25.74
C LYS A 153 -3.82 -0.19 -26.60
N ARG A 154 -2.91 0.77 -26.33
CA ARG A 154 -2.84 2.04 -27.07
C ARG A 154 -2.37 1.83 -28.51
N ILE A 155 -1.36 0.97 -28.73
CA ILE A 155 -0.86 0.60 -30.05
C ILE A 155 -1.96 -0.09 -30.86
N ARG A 156 -2.69 -1.03 -30.25
CA ARG A 156 -3.82 -1.72 -30.91
C ARG A 156 -4.91 -0.74 -31.37
N GLN A 157 -5.33 0.20 -30.52
CA GLN A 157 -6.32 1.22 -30.87
C GLN A 157 -5.87 2.17 -31.98
N ASN A 158 -4.57 2.46 -32.06
CA ASN A 158 -4.03 3.34 -33.10
C ASN A 158 -3.86 2.62 -34.44
N GLN A 159 -3.56 1.31 -34.45
CA GLN A 159 -3.49 0.53 -35.68
C GLN A 159 -4.87 0.37 -36.34
N GLU A 160 -5.95 0.27 -35.55
CA GLU A 160 -7.33 0.23 -36.07
C GLU A 160 -7.77 1.56 -36.71
N LYS A 161 -7.13 2.70 -36.40
CA LYS A 161 -7.48 4.04 -36.93
C LYS A 161 -6.69 4.48 -38.17
N VAL A 162 -5.69 3.72 -38.60
CA VAL A 162 -4.85 4.03 -39.78
C VAL A 162 -5.37 3.32 -41.05
N VAL A 163 -6.43 2.52 -40.91
CA VAL A 163 -7.03 1.73 -42.00
C VAL A 163 -8.31 2.38 -42.56
N ASP A 164 -8.69 3.56 -42.07
CA ASP A 164 -9.82 4.36 -42.58
C ASP A 164 -9.34 5.59 -43.39
#